data_AF-A0A3S4TJ06-F1
#
_entry.id   AF-A0A3S4TJ06-F1
#
_cell.length_a   1.000
_cell.length_b   1.000
_cell.length_c   1.000
_cell.angle_alpha   90.00
_cell.angle_beta   90.00
_cell.angle_gamma   90.00
#
_symmetry.space_group_name_H-M   'P 1'
#
loop_
_entity.id
_entity.type
_entity.pdbx_description
1 polymer ?
#
loop_
_entity_poly.entity_id
_entity_poly.type
_entity_poly.pdbx_seq_one_letter_code
_entity_poly.pdbx_strand_id
1 'polypeptide(L)'
;MDSSSEPCSSEPWWKEDPTIRAFKEQACADFQKAVEEAKPIDHERANEPDPVTVEFYSGRLRRGLVAARDRLAKARANYDDTVIQARAAGMSWGEIATLLGVARQQLHRRYRDRS
;
A
#
# COMPACT_ATOMS: atom_id res chain seq x y z
N MET A 1 23.20 -10.53 -56.77
CA MET A 1 22.26 -9.56 -56.18
C MET A 1 20.92 -9.87 -56.77
N ASP A 2 19.99 -10.42 -55.98
CA ASP A 2 18.60 -10.01 -56.11
C ASP A 2 17.88 -10.28 -54.80
N SER A 3 17.56 -9.18 -54.13
CA SER A 3 16.57 -9.11 -53.07
C SER A 3 15.20 -9.40 -53.68
N SER A 4 14.38 -10.21 -53.05
CA SER A 4 12.94 -10.22 -53.32
C SER A 4 12.17 -10.46 -52.02
N SER A 5 11.93 -9.32 -51.38
CA SER A 5 10.87 -8.94 -50.47
C SER A 5 9.91 -10.02 -49.97
N GLU A 6 9.85 -10.15 -48.65
CA GLU A 6 8.73 -10.73 -47.92
C GLU A 6 7.44 -9.95 -48.22
N PRO A 7 6.34 -10.59 -48.66
CA PRO A 7 5.02 -9.99 -48.52
C PRO A 7 4.56 -10.18 -47.07
N CYS A 8 4.99 -9.28 -46.19
CA CYS A 8 4.36 -9.04 -44.90
C CYS A 8 2.99 -8.37 -45.15
N SER A 9 1.90 -9.14 -45.10
CA SER A 9 0.50 -8.72 -44.83
C SER A 9 -0.52 -9.59 -45.60
N SER A 10 -0.57 -10.89 -45.31
CA SER A 10 -1.80 -11.65 -45.55
C SER A 10 -2.45 -11.87 -44.19
N GLU A 11 -3.73 -11.54 -44.09
CA GLU A 11 -4.50 -11.71 -42.86
C GLU A 11 -4.30 -13.12 -42.29
N PRO A 12 -4.24 -13.25 -40.95
CA PRO A 12 -3.93 -14.54 -40.34
C PRO A 12 -4.94 -15.60 -40.78
N TRP A 13 -4.43 -16.79 -41.13
CA TRP A 13 -5.20 -17.89 -41.74
C TRP A 13 -6.48 -18.29 -41.00
N TRP A 14 -6.55 -18.06 -39.69
CA TRP A 14 -7.70 -18.36 -38.83
C TRP A 14 -8.81 -17.31 -38.86
N LYS A 15 -8.58 -16.16 -39.52
CA LYS A 15 -9.52 -15.03 -39.56
C LYS A 15 -10.75 -15.33 -40.43
N GLU A 16 -10.54 -16.04 -41.53
CA GLU A 16 -11.59 -16.46 -42.47
C GLU A 16 -12.03 -17.92 -42.25
N ASP A 17 -11.51 -18.57 -41.22
CA ASP A 17 -11.94 -19.92 -40.86
C ASP A 17 -13.43 -19.88 -40.44
N PRO A 18 -14.31 -20.62 -41.14
CA PRO A 18 -15.75 -20.56 -40.91
C PRO A 18 -16.14 -21.08 -39.51
N THR A 19 -15.36 -21.98 -38.91
CA THR A 19 -15.60 -22.47 -37.55
C THR A 19 -15.23 -21.41 -36.51
N ILE A 20 -14.11 -20.71 -36.70
CA ILE A 20 -13.69 -19.62 -35.82
C ILE A 20 -14.66 -18.43 -35.91
N ARG A 21 -15.13 -18.11 -37.12
CA ARG A 21 -16.13 -17.06 -37.33
C ARG A 21 -17.46 -17.40 -36.65
N ALA A 22 -17.96 -18.62 -36.83
CA ALA A 22 -19.18 -19.08 -36.18
C ALA A 22 -19.07 -19.06 -34.65
N PHE A 23 -17.90 -19.46 -34.10
CA PHE A 23 -17.66 -19.39 -32.67
C PHE A 23 -17.66 -17.95 -32.14
N LYS A 24 -17.01 -17.03 -32.85
CA LYS A 24 -17.00 -15.61 -32.50
C LYS A 24 -18.41 -15.02 -32.55
N GLU A 25 -19.17 -15.31 -33.60
CA GLU A 25 -20.56 -14.86 -33.75
C GLU A 25 -21.42 -15.38 -32.61
N GLN A 26 -21.30 -16.66 -32.26
CA GLN A 26 -22.02 -17.26 -31.13
C GLN A 26 -21.62 -16.61 -29.80
N ALA A 27 -20.31 -16.47 -29.54
CA ALA A 27 -19.83 -15.83 -28.32
C ALA A 27 -20.32 -14.38 -28.21
N CYS A 28 -20.27 -13.60 -29.30
CA CYS A 28 -20.81 -12.24 -29.33
C CYS A 28 -22.32 -12.21 -29.05
N ALA A 29 -23.09 -13.12 -29.64
CA ALA A 29 -24.53 -13.22 -29.37
C ALA A 29 -24.83 -13.59 -27.91
N ASP A 30 -24.07 -14.54 -27.34
CA ASP A 30 -24.21 -14.96 -25.95
C ASP A 30 -23.84 -13.81 -24.98
N PHE A 31 -22.77 -13.07 -25.26
CA PHE A 31 -22.40 -11.89 -24.48
C PHE A 31 -23.47 -10.80 -24.57
N GLN A 32 -24.00 -10.53 -25.77
CA GLN A 32 -25.06 -9.54 -25.95
C GLN A 32 -26.31 -9.91 -25.16
N LYS A 33 -26.72 -11.18 -25.23
CA LYS A 33 -27.83 -11.71 -24.45
C LYS A 33 -27.57 -11.60 -22.94
N ALA A 34 -26.37 -11.92 -22.48
CA ALA A 34 -26.00 -11.79 -21.07
C ALA A 34 -26.03 -10.35 -20.57
N VAL A 35 -25.63 -9.38 -21.41
CA VAL A 35 -25.72 -7.94 -21.09
C VAL A 35 -27.18 -7.47 -21.02
N GLU A 36 -28.04 -7.97 -21.93
CA GLU A 36 -29.46 -7.64 -21.95
C GLU A 36 -30.23 -8.27 -20.76
N GLU A 37 -29.89 -9.49 -20.38
CA GLU A 37 -30.46 -10.19 -19.21
C GLU A 37 -29.90 -9.67 -17.88
N ALA A 38 -28.71 -9.07 -17.88
CA ALA A 38 -28.14 -8.48 -16.69
C ALA A 38 -29.04 -7.34 -16.20
N LYS A 39 -29.43 -7.40 -14.92
CA LYS A 39 -30.08 -6.26 -14.28
C LYS A 39 -29.16 -5.04 -14.41
N PRO A 40 -29.70 -3.85 -14.73
CA PRO A 40 -28.89 -2.64 -14.78
C PRO A 40 -28.19 -2.51 -13.43
N ILE A 41 -26.85 -2.52 -13.47
CA ILE A 41 -26.06 -2.12 -12.32
C ILE A 41 -26.51 -0.69 -12.04
N ASP A 42 -26.96 -0.44 -10.82
CA ASP A 42 -27.24 0.92 -10.38
C ASP A 42 -25.93 1.71 -10.46
N HIS A 43 -25.73 2.38 -11.59
CA HIS A 43 -24.49 3.08 -11.91
C HIS A 43 -24.28 4.26 -10.95
N GLU A 44 -25.33 4.80 -10.33
CA GLU A 44 -25.23 5.82 -9.30
C GLU A 44 -24.57 5.25 -8.04
N ARG A 45 -24.99 4.05 -7.62
CA ARG A 45 -24.36 3.31 -6.51
C ARG A 45 -22.96 2.78 -6.85
N ALA A 46 -22.72 2.39 -8.10
CA ALA A 46 -21.40 1.88 -8.53
C ALA A 46 -20.34 2.98 -8.70
N ASN A 47 -20.77 4.23 -8.92
CA ASN A 47 -19.89 5.39 -9.02
C ASN A 47 -19.62 6.05 -7.67
N GLU A 48 -20.27 5.63 -6.59
CA GLU A 48 -19.93 6.07 -5.24
C GLU A 48 -18.57 5.46 -4.87
N PRO A 49 -17.51 6.27 -4.73
CA PRO A 49 -16.20 5.74 -4.44
C PRO A 49 -16.22 5.15 -3.04
N ASP A 50 -15.92 3.85 -2.93
CA ASP A 50 -15.90 3.14 -1.65
C ASP A 50 -15.04 3.93 -0.65
N PRO A 51 -15.56 4.31 0.53
CA PRO A 51 -14.83 5.10 1.52
C PRO A 51 -13.46 4.49 1.86
N VAL A 52 -13.32 3.17 1.85
CA VAL A 52 -12.03 2.49 2.05
C VAL A 52 -11.06 2.81 0.92
N THR A 53 -11.54 2.79 -0.33
CA THR A 53 -10.74 3.13 -1.51
C THR A 53 -10.34 4.61 -1.52
N VAL A 54 -11.26 5.53 -1.18
CA VAL A 54 -10.96 6.96 -1.06
C VAL A 54 -9.86 7.20 -0.03
N GLU A 55 -9.95 6.55 1.11
CA GLU A 55 -8.98 6.73 2.17
C GLU A 55 -7.59 6.15 1.79
N PHE A 56 -7.55 5.03 1.07
CA PHE A 56 -6.32 4.47 0.50
C PHE A 56 -5.72 5.37 -0.60
N TYR A 57 -6.49 5.75 -1.61
CA TYR A 57 -6.01 6.53 -2.76
C TYR A 57 -5.72 8.00 -2.43
N SER A 58 -6.37 8.58 -1.40
CA SER A 58 -6.04 9.94 -0.93
C SER A 58 -4.63 10.05 -0.31
N GLY A 59 -4.00 8.91 0.00
CA GLY A 59 -2.69 8.84 0.64
C GLY A 59 -2.66 9.39 2.06
N ARG A 60 -3.82 9.71 2.66
CA ARG A 60 -3.94 10.26 4.02
C ARG A 60 -3.42 9.27 5.05
N LEU A 61 -3.83 8.00 4.96
CA LEU A 61 -3.34 6.93 5.83
C LEU A 61 -1.83 6.79 5.74
N ARG A 62 -1.28 6.76 4.52
CA ARG A 62 0.18 6.63 4.32
C ARG A 62 0.95 7.78 4.96
N ARG A 63 0.51 9.03 4.75
CA ARG A 63 1.12 10.21 5.40
C ARG A 63 0.94 10.16 6.93
N GLY A 64 -0.22 9.71 7.40
CA GLY A 64 -0.50 9.51 8.82
C GLY A 64 0.45 8.51 9.48
N LEU A 65 0.69 7.37 8.84
CA LEU A 65 1.63 6.34 9.32
C LEU A 65 3.07 6.85 9.36
N VAL A 66 3.52 7.54 8.31
CA VAL A 66 4.86 8.15 8.30
C VAL A 66 4.99 9.17 9.42
N ALA A 67 4.01 10.07 9.57
CA ALA A 67 4.02 11.05 10.65
C ALA A 67 3.99 10.40 12.04
N ALA A 68 3.25 9.30 12.23
CA ALA A 68 3.24 8.55 13.48
C ALA A 68 4.62 7.93 13.79
N ARG A 69 5.26 7.32 12.79
CA ARG A 69 6.62 6.79 12.91
C ARG A 69 7.61 7.89 13.29
N ASP A 70 7.55 9.04 12.63
CA ASP A 70 8.49 10.14 12.86
C ASP A 70 8.28 10.76 14.26
N ARG A 71 7.01 10.88 14.72
CA ARG A 71 6.69 11.28 16.10
C ARG A 71 7.23 10.28 17.12
N LEU A 72 7.10 8.98 16.86
CA LEU A 72 7.63 7.93 17.73
C LEU A 72 9.16 8.01 17.82
N ALA A 73 9.84 8.19 16.69
CA ALA A 73 11.29 8.35 16.65
C ALA A 73 11.75 9.59 17.43
N LYS A 74 11.06 10.72 17.24
CA LYS A 74 11.34 11.96 17.99
C LYS A 74 11.09 11.80 19.49
N ALA A 75 9.98 11.18 19.88
CA ALA A 75 9.70 10.91 21.29
C ALA A 75 10.76 10.01 21.93
N ARG A 76 11.25 9.01 21.17
CA ARG A 76 12.33 8.11 21.62
C ARG A 76 13.64 8.87 21.81
N ALA A 77 14.02 9.73 20.87
CA ALA A 77 15.22 10.56 20.97
C ALA A 77 15.15 11.49 22.17
N ASN A 78 14.04 12.23 22.31
CA ASN A 78 13.81 13.12 23.46
C ASN A 78 13.88 12.37 24.79
N TYR A 79 13.31 11.17 24.87
CA TYR A 79 13.40 10.32 26.07
C TYR A 79 14.86 10.01 26.41
N ASP A 80 15.65 9.57 25.42
CA ASP A 80 17.06 9.22 25.61
C ASP A 80 17.88 10.45 26.01
N ASP A 81 17.69 11.60 25.35
CA ASP A 81 18.36 12.86 25.67
C ASP A 81 18.02 13.34 27.08
N THR A 82 16.76 13.24 27.49
CA THR A 82 16.31 13.64 28.83
C THR A 82 16.96 12.77 29.90
N VAL A 83 17.07 11.46 29.67
CA VAL A 83 17.75 10.54 30.60
C VAL A 83 19.24 10.90 30.71
N ILE A 84 19.91 11.18 29.59
CA ILE A 84 21.33 11.57 29.57
C ILE A 84 21.53 12.91 30.31
N GLN A 85 20.69 13.91 30.04
CA GLN A 85 20.74 15.20 30.73
C GLN A 85 20.50 15.06 32.23
N ALA A 86 19.53 14.24 32.65
CA ALA A 86 19.26 13.98 34.06
C ALA A 86 20.46 13.29 34.74
N ARG A 87 21.14 12.37 34.04
CA ARG A 87 22.38 11.76 34.53
C ARG A 87 23.53 12.76 34.63
N ALA A 88 23.71 13.63 33.64
CA ALA A 88 24.71 14.70 33.67
C ALA A 88 24.45 15.71 34.80
N ALA A 89 23.18 15.96 35.13
CA ALA A 89 22.78 16.78 36.28
C ALA A 89 22.96 16.08 37.65
N GLY A 90 23.44 14.83 37.68
CA GLY A 90 23.73 14.09 38.90
C GLY A 90 22.56 13.27 39.46
N MET A 91 21.42 13.22 38.77
CA MET A 91 20.24 12.50 39.24
C MET A 91 20.49 10.98 39.25
N SER A 92 20.07 10.30 40.31
CA SER A 92 20.26 8.86 40.45
C SER A 92 19.35 8.07 39.50
N TRP A 93 19.76 6.85 39.14
CA TRP A 93 18.91 5.94 38.36
C TRP A 93 17.57 5.63 39.02
N GLY A 94 17.48 5.71 40.35
CA GLY A 94 16.23 5.49 41.08
C GLY A 94 15.24 6.63 40.87
N GLU A 95 15.71 7.87 41.03
CA GLU A 95 14.90 9.07 40.83
C GLU A 95 14.39 9.17 39.40
N ILE A 96 15.27 8.94 38.40
CA ILE A 96 14.88 8.95 36.98
C ILE A 96 13.83 7.86 36.71
N ALA A 97 13.98 6.66 37.29
CA ALA A 97 13.03 5.56 37.11
C ALA A 97 11.64 5.91 37.67
N THR A 98 11.60 6.48 38.88
CA THR A 98 10.37 6.92 39.53
C THR A 98 9.65 7.99 38.71
N LEU A 99 10.38 9.00 38.22
CA LEU A 99 9.79 10.08 37.40
C LEU A 99 9.25 9.57 36.06
N LEU A 100 9.91 8.58 35.45
CA LEU A 100 9.49 7.98 34.19
C LEU A 100 8.45 6.86 34.36
N GLY A 101 8.13 6.45 35.58
CA GLY A 101 7.20 5.35 35.86
C GLY A 101 7.71 3.98 35.39
N VAL A 102 9.02 3.78 35.34
CA VAL A 102 9.65 2.53 34.88
C VAL A 102 10.45 1.86 35.99
N ALA A 103 10.77 0.58 35.83
CA ALA A 103 11.65 -0.12 36.76
C ALA A 103 13.11 0.36 36.61
N ARG A 104 13.78 0.66 37.73
CA ARG A 104 15.20 1.07 37.76
C ARG A 104 16.11 0.12 36.98
N GLN A 105 15.89 -1.19 37.08
CA GLN A 105 16.69 -2.20 36.40
C GLN A 105 16.61 -2.08 34.87
N GLN A 106 15.49 -1.62 34.34
CA GLN A 106 15.30 -1.39 32.90
C GLN A 106 16.17 -0.25 32.39
N LEU A 107 16.21 0.88 33.12
CA LEU A 107 17.10 1.99 32.80
C LEU A 107 18.56 1.58 32.91
N HIS A 108 18.92 0.93 34.01
CA HIS A 108 20.29 0.49 34.23
C HIS A 108 20.76 -0.45 33.11
N ARG A 109 19.98 -1.48 32.74
CA ARG A 109 20.33 -2.38 31.63
C ARG A 109 20.49 -1.65 30.29
N ARG A 110 19.68 -0.63 30.04
CA ARG A 110 19.66 0.08 28.75
C ARG A 110 20.78 1.10 28.59
N TYR A 111 21.17 1.77 29.67
CA TYR A 111 22.13 2.89 29.63
C TYR A 111 23.46 2.60 30.33
N ARG A 112 23.66 1.41 30.90
CA ARG A 112 24.93 1.00 31.53
C ARG A 112 26.15 1.22 30.63
N ASP A 113 26.00 1.03 29.33
CA ASP A 113 27.10 1.15 28.36
C ASP A 113 27.15 2.52 27.66
N ARG A 114 26.27 3.46 28.03
CA ARG A 114 26.13 4.80 27.41
C ARG A 114 26.42 5.96 28.35
N SER A 115 26.69 5.70 29.63
CA SER A 115 26.99 6.72 30.66
C SER A 115 28.48 6.90 30.86
#